data_AF-A0A2N2SK54-F1
#
_entry.id   AF-A0A2N2SK54-F1
#
_cell.length_a   1.000
_cell.length_b   1.000
_cell.length_c   1.000
_cell.angle_alpha   90.00
_cell.angle_beta   90.00
_cell.angle_gamma   90.00
#
_symmetry.space_group_name_H-M   'P 1'
#
loop_
_entity.id
_entity.type
_entity.pdbx_description
1 polymer ?
#
loop_
_entity_poly.entity_id
_entity_poly.type
_entity_poly.pdbx_seq_one_letter_code
_entity_poly.pdbx_strand_id
1 'polypeptide(L)'
;MPRASRMQRVVVALLLLLPLFWAAHSYRFKTELDTIAQHAGQRLALLSASLDAELLRFESLPAVLAQHPQLRAMLASPNDAESVERTNRLLEAVNDRTGAAMLYLIAPGGNTLAASN
;
A
#
# COMPACT_ATOMS: atom_id res chain seq x y z
N MET A 1 -1.02 23.74 -72.84
CA MET A 1 -1.04 24.07 -71.40
C MET A 1 -1.73 22.94 -70.60
N PRO A 2 -1.01 21.99 -69.96
CA PRO A 2 -1.63 20.90 -69.19
C PRO A 2 -1.28 20.91 -67.68
N ARG A 3 -0.96 22.08 -67.09
CA ARG A 3 -0.55 22.17 -65.67
C ARG A 3 -1.74 22.12 -64.69
N ALA A 4 -2.92 22.59 -65.09
CA ALA A 4 -4.08 22.71 -64.20
C ALA A 4 -4.68 21.36 -63.74
N SER A 5 -4.71 20.34 -64.61
CA SER A 5 -5.31 19.03 -64.30
C SER A 5 -4.43 18.14 -63.41
N ARG A 6 -3.12 18.42 -63.36
CA ARG A 6 -2.20 17.80 -62.40
C ARG A 6 -2.37 18.41 -61.01
N MET A 7 -2.53 19.74 -60.95
CA MET A 7 -2.70 20.47 -59.70
C MET A 7 -4.03 20.13 -59.01
N GLN A 8 -5.13 19.98 -59.78
CA GLN A 8 -6.42 19.54 -59.24
C GLN A 8 -6.36 18.14 -58.61
N ARG A 9 -5.66 17.19 -59.25
CA ARG A 9 -5.51 15.82 -58.71
C ARG A 9 -4.74 15.80 -57.40
N VAL A 10 -3.70 16.63 -57.28
CA VAL A 10 -2.93 16.78 -56.04
C VAL A 10 -3.80 17.38 -54.93
N VAL A 11 -4.59 18.42 -55.24
CA VAL A 11 -5.49 19.04 -54.26
C VAL A 11 -6.56 18.07 -53.77
N VAL A 12 -7.18 17.29 -54.66
CA VAL A 12 -8.18 16.28 -54.28
C VAL A 12 -7.56 15.16 -53.44
N ALA A 13 -6.36 14.69 -53.80
CA ALA A 13 -5.65 13.70 -53.00
C ALA A 13 -5.30 14.25 -51.60
N LEU A 14 -4.88 15.52 -51.50
CA LEU A 14 -4.58 16.17 -50.23
C LEU A 14 -5.84 16.33 -49.35
N LEU A 15 -6.96 16.73 -49.97
CA LEU A 15 -8.26 16.87 -49.32
C LEU A 15 -8.80 15.55 -48.76
N LEU A 16 -8.49 14.43 -49.42
CA LEU A 16 -8.86 13.09 -48.93
C LEU A 16 -7.92 12.56 -47.84
N LEU A 17 -6.62 12.90 -47.89
CA LEU A 17 -5.64 12.42 -46.93
C LEU A 17 -5.69 13.16 -45.58
N LEU A 18 -6.01 14.45 -45.57
CA LEU A 18 -6.13 15.27 -44.35
C LEU A 18 -7.14 14.72 -43.31
N PRO A 19 -8.40 14.39 -43.67
CA PRO A 19 -9.36 13.87 -42.71
C PRO A 19 -9.00 12.46 -42.22
N LEU A 20 -8.36 11.64 -43.05
CA LEU A 20 -7.83 10.34 -42.62
C LEU A 20 -6.73 10.50 -41.55
N PHE A 21 -5.81 11.43 -41.76
CA PHE A 21 -4.74 11.73 -40.81
C PHE A 21 -5.31 12.31 -39.49
N TRP A 22 -6.30 13.20 -39.59
CA TRP A 22 -6.97 13.79 -38.42
C TRP A 22 -7.80 12.78 -37.63
N ALA A 23 -8.52 11.88 -38.30
CA ALA A 23 -9.26 10.78 -37.68
C ALA A 23 -8.32 9.79 -36.96
N ALA A 24 -7.17 9.46 -37.57
CA ALA A 24 -6.15 8.63 -36.95
C ALA A 24 -5.53 9.28 -35.70
N HIS A 25 -5.29 10.60 -35.73
CA HIS A 25 -4.72 11.32 -34.60
C HIS A 25 -5.71 11.51 -33.44
N SER A 26 -6.98 11.81 -33.74
CA SER A 26 -8.03 12.05 -32.74
C SER A 26 -8.42 10.77 -31.97
N TYR A 27 -8.26 9.60 -32.58
CA TYR A 27 -8.49 8.32 -31.91
C TYR A 27 -7.47 8.03 -30.80
N ARG A 28 -6.23 8.52 -30.92
CA ARG A 28 -5.18 8.21 -29.93
C ARG A 28 -5.36 8.96 -28.60
N PHE A 29 -6.00 10.13 -28.63
CA PHE A 29 -6.08 11.01 -27.46
C PHE A 29 -7.09 10.55 -26.39
N LYS A 30 -8.11 9.76 -26.77
CA LYS A 30 -9.10 9.24 -25.81
C LYS A 30 -8.62 7.98 -25.10
N THR A 31 -7.83 7.13 -25.75
CA THR A 31 -7.35 5.88 -25.17
C THR A 31 -6.22 6.07 -24.16
N GLU A 32 -5.41 7.13 -24.31
CA GLU A 32 -4.30 7.41 -23.37
C GLU A 32 -4.78 7.87 -21.98
N LEU A 33 -5.84 8.66 -21.90
CA LEU A 33 -6.37 9.11 -20.59
C LEU A 33 -7.05 7.96 -19.82
N ASP A 34 -7.82 7.12 -20.52
CA ASP A 34 -8.48 5.96 -19.91
C ASP A 34 -7.46 4.91 -19.44
N THR A 35 -6.39 4.68 -20.20
CA THR A 35 -5.31 3.77 -19.79
C THR A 35 -4.54 4.31 -18.60
N ILE A 36 -4.23 5.61 -18.53
CA ILE A 36 -3.61 6.24 -17.35
C ILE A 36 -4.52 6.12 -16.12
N ALA A 37 -5.82 6.40 -16.27
CA ALA A 37 -6.77 6.31 -15.16
C ALA A 37 -6.95 4.86 -14.67
N GLN A 38 -7.04 3.88 -15.58
CA GLN A 38 -7.11 2.46 -15.23
C GLN A 38 -5.84 1.99 -14.51
N HIS A 39 -4.67 2.38 -15.01
CA HIS A 39 -3.40 2.05 -14.34
C HIS A 39 -3.27 2.71 -12.97
N ALA A 40 -3.71 3.95 -12.81
CA ALA A 40 -3.74 4.63 -11.52
C ALA A 40 -4.67 3.91 -10.53
N GLY A 41 -5.88 3.52 -10.97
CA GLY A 41 -6.84 2.78 -10.14
C GLY A 41 -6.33 1.41 -9.72
N GLN A 42 -5.73 0.66 -10.65
CA GLN A 42 -5.12 -0.65 -10.36
C GLN A 42 -3.98 -0.54 -9.34
N ARG A 43 -3.10 0.45 -9.49
CA ARG A 43 -2.00 0.70 -8.53
C ARG A 43 -2.51 1.07 -7.15
N LEU A 44 -3.55 1.90 -7.06
CA LEU A 44 -4.16 2.26 -5.78
C LEU A 44 -4.78 1.05 -5.08
N ALA A 45 -5.48 0.20 -5.82
CA ALA A 45 -6.06 -1.03 -5.27
C ALA A 45 -4.98 -1.97 -4.72
N LEU A 46 -3.87 -2.14 -5.44
CA LEU A 46 -2.74 -2.93 -4.97
C LEU A 46 -2.08 -2.32 -3.73
N LEU A 47 -1.90 -1.00 -3.69
CA LEU A 47 -1.34 -0.32 -2.52
C LEU A 47 -2.23 -0.47 -1.30
N SER A 48 -3.55 -0.29 -1.45
CA SER A 48 -4.52 -0.51 -0.36
C SER A 48 -4.46 -1.94 0.15
N ALA A 49 -4.52 -2.93 -0.75
CA ALA A 49 -4.45 -4.34 -0.36
C ALA A 49 -3.11 -4.67 0.33
N SER A 50 -2.00 -4.08 -0.11
CA SER A 50 -0.70 -4.26 0.55
C SER A 50 -0.67 -3.64 1.94
N LEU A 51 -1.26 -2.46 2.13
CA LEU A 51 -1.36 -1.83 3.45
C LEU A 51 -2.28 -2.62 4.38
N ASP A 52 -3.43 -3.08 3.90
CA ASP A 52 -4.35 -3.91 4.65
C ASP A 52 -3.68 -5.22 5.08
N ALA A 53 -2.93 -5.87 4.18
CA ALA A 53 -2.18 -7.08 4.49
C ALA A 53 -1.08 -6.83 5.55
N GLU A 54 -0.37 -5.69 5.45
CA GLU A 54 0.66 -5.32 6.43
C GLU A 54 0.04 -5.06 7.81
N LEU A 55 -1.12 -4.40 7.87
CA LEU A 55 -1.85 -4.16 9.13
C LEU A 55 -2.41 -5.44 9.72
N LEU A 56 -3.03 -6.30 8.91
CA LEU A 56 -3.60 -7.59 9.32
C LEU A 56 -2.55 -8.50 9.97
N ARG A 57 -1.30 -8.45 9.49
CA ARG A 57 -0.18 -9.19 10.07
C ARG A 57 0.03 -8.86 11.55
N PHE A 58 -0.14 -7.60 11.93
CA PHE A 58 0.07 -7.14 13.30
C PHE A 58 -1.20 -7.16 14.16
N GLU A 59 -2.39 -7.08 13.55
CA GLU A 59 -3.68 -7.02 14.27
C GLU A 59 -3.94 -8.25 15.15
N SER A 60 -3.44 -9.43 14.75
CA SER A 60 -3.60 -10.66 15.52
C SER A 60 -2.67 -10.78 16.74
N LEU A 61 -1.54 -10.05 16.76
CA LEU A 61 -0.51 -10.20 17.79
C LEU A 61 -0.99 -9.84 19.20
N PRO A 62 -1.67 -8.69 19.43
CA PRO A 62 -2.15 -8.34 20.76
C PRO A 62 -3.13 -9.38 21.33
N ALA A 63 -4.02 -9.92 20.49
CA ALA A 63 -5.01 -10.91 20.91
C ALA A 63 -4.37 -12.24 21.33
N VAL A 64 -3.29 -12.65 20.64
CA VAL A 64 -2.50 -13.84 21.00
C VAL A 64 -1.67 -13.57 22.26
N LEU A 65 -0.98 -12.43 22.32
CA LEU A 65 -0.15 -12.03 23.46
C LEU A 65 -0.98 -11.89 24.75
N ALA A 66 -2.19 -11.34 24.68
CA ALA A 66 -3.10 -11.20 25.84
C ALA A 66 -3.43 -12.55 26.53
N GLN A 67 -3.26 -13.67 25.82
CA GLN A 67 -3.46 -15.01 26.36
C GLN A 67 -2.21 -15.59 27.01
N HIS A 68 -1.04 -14.98 26.80
CA HIS A 68 0.23 -15.46 27.30
C HIS A 68 0.28 -15.34 28.85
N PRO A 69 0.59 -16.44 29.57
CA PRO A 69 0.54 -16.45 31.04
C PRO A 69 1.49 -15.44 31.67
N GLN A 70 2.64 -15.18 31.03
CA GLN A 70 3.60 -14.18 31.50
C GLN A 70 3.02 -12.77 31.58
N LEU A 71 2.22 -12.34 30.59
CA LEU A 71 1.61 -11.00 30.63
C LEU A 71 0.55 -10.89 31.72
N ARG A 72 -0.19 -11.97 31.99
CA ARG A 72 -1.15 -12.03 33.11
C ARG A 72 -0.45 -12.01 34.47
N ALA A 73 0.64 -12.76 34.62
CA ALA A 73 1.45 -12.78 35.84
C ALA A 73 2.05 -11.39 36.12
N MET A 74 2.55 -10.73 35.08
CA MET A 74 3.07 -9.37 35.16
C MET A 74 2.00 -8.34 35.57
N LEU A 75 0.77 -8.44 35.03
CA LEU A 75 -0.34 -7.59 35.45
C LEU A 75 -0.81 -7.88 36.89
N ALA A 76 -0.67 -9.11 37.38
CA ALA A 76 -1.02 -9.48 38.75
C ALA A 76 0.04 -9.06 39.78
N SER A 77 1.30 -8.94 39.38
CA SER A 77 2.42 -8.57 40.26
C SER A 77 3.42 -7.65 39.54
N PRO A 78 3.03 -6.40 39.24
CA PRO A 78 3.79 -5.49 38.39
C PRO A 78 5.10 -4.97 39.01
N ASN A 79 5.28 -5.15 40.33
CA ASN A 79 6.48 -4.69 41.05
C ASN A 79 7.54 -5.80 41.24
N ASP A 80 7.27 -7.00 40.73
CA ASP A 80 8.26 -8.09 40.77
C ASP A 80 9.28 -7.92 39.64
N ALA A 81 10.53 -7.61 40.01
CA ALA A 81 11.61 -7.40 39.07
C ALA A 81 11.89 -8.62 38.18
N GLU A 82 11.68 -9.85 38.69
CA GLU A 82 11.88 -11.05 37.89
C GLU A 82 10.78 -11.19 36.81
N SER A 83 9.53 -10.91 37.17
CA SER A 83 8.41 -10.88 36.24
C SER A 83 8.58 -9.79 35.16
N VAL A 84 9.13 -8.63 35.53
CA VAL A 84 9.46 -7.55 34.59
C VAL A 84 10.44 -8.03 33.53
N GLU A 85 11.56 -8.57 33.99
CA GLU A 85 12.65 -9.03 33.13
C GLU A 85 12.20 -10.16 32.18
N ARG A 86 11.45 -11.14 32.69
CA ARG A 86 10.88 -12.21 31.85
C ARG A 86 9.90 -11.68 30.82
N THR A 87 9.16 -10.61 31.15
CA THR A 87 8.21 -10.00 30.21
C THR A 87 8.92 -9.19 29.14
N ASN A 88 9.96 -8.42 29.48
CA ASN A 88 10.79 -7.72 28.49
C ASN A 88 11.35 -8.69 27.46
N ARG A 89 12.00 -9.78 27.92
CA ARG A 89 12.55 -10.81 27.03
C ARG A 89 11.51 -11.49 26.15
N LEU A 90 10.30 -11.71 26.67
CA LEU A 90 9.19 -12.22 25.85
C LEU A 90 8.82 -11.22 24.74
N LEU A 91 8.64 -9.95 25.09
CA LEU A 91 8.27 -8.91 24.14
C LEU A 91 9.37 -8.68 23.10
N GLU A 92 10.64 -8.67 23.50
CA GLU A 92 11.81 -8.62 22.61
C GLU A 92 11.80 -9.79 21.62
N ALA A 93 11.69 -11.03 22.11
CA ALA A 93 11.67 -12.22 21.24
C ALA A 93 10.48 -12.24 20.26
N VAL A 94 9.32 -11.70 20.65
CA VAL A 94 8.17 -11.59 19.76
C VAL A 94 8.36 -10.45 18.76
N ASN A 95 8.94 -9.33 19.18
CA ASN A 95 9.27 -8.21 18.30
C ASN A 95 10.23 -8.65 17.18
N ASP A 96 11.30 -9.36 17.54
CA ASP A 96 12.29 -9.90 16.59
C ASP A 96 11.69 -10.86 15.57
N ARG A 97 10.73 -11.71 16.00
CA ARG A 97 10.08 -12.70 15.11
C ARG A 97 9.04 -12.08 14.18
N THR A 98 8.36 -11.04 14.65
CA THR A 98 7.23 -10.44 13.93
C THR A 98 7.65 -9.24 13.09
N GLY A 99 8.79 -8.62 13.40
CA GLY A 99 9.24 -7.39 12.77
C GLY A 99 8.36 -6.19 13.17
N ALA A 100 7.69 -6.26 14.32
CA ALA A 100 7.00 -5.10 14.87
C ALA A 100 8.00 -3.99 15.21
N ALA A 101 7.54 -2.74 15.21
CA ALA A 101 8.41 -1.61 15.52
C ALA A 101 8.84 -1.62 17.00
N MET A 102 7.87 -1.81 17.90
CA MET A 102 8.02 -1.91 19.35
C MET A 102 6.81 -2.65 19.93
N LEU A 103 7.01 -3.41 21.01
CA LEU A 103 5.93 -3.99 21.81
C LEU A 103 6.02 -3.52 23.26
N TYR A 104 4.87 -3.13 23.82
CA TYR A 104 4.76 -2.65 25.20
C TYR A 104 3.59 -3.31 25.93
N LEU A 105 3.79 -3.61 27.21
CA LEU A 105 2.70 -3.95 28.13
C LEU A 105 2.39 -2.72 28.99
N ILE A 106 1.14 -2.27 28.96
CA ILE A 106 0.68 -1.07 29.67
C ILE A 106 -0.34 -1.46 30.74
N ALA A 107 -0.17 -0.94 31.96
CA ALA A 107 -1.10 -1.10 33.05
C ALA A 107 -2.41 -0.31 32.78
N PRO A 108 -3.54 -0.66 33.43
CA PRO A 108 -4.79 0.09 33.28
C PRO A 108 -4.68 1.59 33.61
N GLY A 109 -3.72 1.99 34.45
CA GLY A 109 -3.43 3.38 34.77
C GLY A 109 -2.57 4.13 33.75
N GLY A 110 -2.21 3.50 32.62
CA GLY A 110 -1.40 4.09 31.55
C GLY A 110 0.11 3.98 31.72
N ASN A 111 0.60 3.36 32.80
CA ASN A 111 2.03 3.15 33.01
C ASN A 111 2.56 1.97 32.18
N THR A 112 3.72 2.11 31.55
CA THR A 112 4.39 0.99 30.86
C THR A 112 5.05 0.09 31.90
N LEU A 113 4.71 -1.20 31.86
CA LEU A 113 5.24 -2.23 32.76
C LEU A 113 6.42 -2.99 32.15
N ALA A 114 6.41 -3.19 30.83
CA ALA A 114 7.46 -3.89 30.09
C ALA A 114 7.52 -3.42 28.64
N ALA A 115 8.68 -3.57 28.02
CA ALA A 115 8.99 -3.16 26.66
C ALA A 115 9.87 -4.21 25.95
N SER A 116 9.87 -4.20 24.61
CA SER A 116 10.75 -5.02 23.78
C SER A 116 12.15 -4.39 23.62
N ASN A 117 12.87 -4.17 24.73
CA ASN A 117 14.14 -3.46 24.77
C ASN A 117 15.29 -4.26 25.42
#